data_AF-A0A2H6J1D5-F1
#
_entry.id   AF-A0A2H6J1D5-F1
#
_cell.length_a   1.000
_cell.length_b   1.000
_cell.length_c   1.000
_cell.angle_alpha   90.00
_cell.angle_beta   90.00
_cell.angle_gamma   90.00
#
_symmetry.space_group_name_H-M   'P 1'
#
loop_
_entity.id
_entity.type
_entity.pdbx_description
1 polymer ?
#
loop_
_entity_poly.entity_id
_entity_poly.type
_entity_poly.pdbx_seq_one_letter_code
_entity_poly.pdbx_strand_id
1 'polypeptide(L)'
;MAWSADKPARQVSDMIYRLLSMVLKVLLASLLVGVALSSLDITAANVLEDFGLTPERIFNFARRGIQWALPHIILGALITIPIWLVMYLFRPPRGD
;
A
#
# COMPACT_ATOMS: atom_id res chain seq x y z
N MET A 1 -32.88 -18.65 27.24
CA MET A 1 -31.88 -19.06 26.22
C MET A 1 -32.10 -18.18 24.99
N ALA A 2 -31.51 -16.98 24.99
CA ALA A 2 -31.70 -15.99 23.92
C ALA A 2 -30.40 -15.90 23.10
N TRP A 3 -30.46 -16.40 21.88
CA TRP A 3 -29.38 -16.40 20.90
C TRP A 3 -29.23 -15.00 20.28
N SER A 4 -28.00 -14.48 20.30
CA SER A 4 -27.58 -13.17 19.80
C SER A 4 -27.27 -13.26 18.30
N ALA A 5 -28.23 -12.82 17.49
CA ALA A 5 -28.21 -12.85 16.03
C ALA A 5 -27.54 -11.61 15.40
N ASP A 6 -27.01 -10.67 16.20
CA ASP A 6 -26.69 -9.30 15.79
C ASP A 6 -25.19 -8.97 15.75
N LYS A 7 -24.32 -9.95 16.04
CA LYS A 7 -22.87 -9.71 16.21
C LYS A 7 -22.06 -9.25 14.98
N PRO A 8 -22.34 -9.66 13.72
CA PRO A 8 -21.40 -9.38 12.63
C PRO A 8 -21.45 -7.91 12.14
N ALA A 9 -22.62 -7.26 12.22
CA ALA A 9 -22.79 -5.90 11.67
C ALA A 9 -22.00 -4.84 12.46
N ARG A 10 -21.91 -5.00 13.79
CA ARG A 10 -21.19 -4.06 14.67
C ARG A 10 -19.67 -4.17 14.51
N GLN A 11 -19.16 -5.37 14.25
CA GLN A 11 -17.72 -5.61 14.08
C GLN A 11 -17.17 -4.95 12.81
N VAL A 12 -17.92 -5.00 11.71
CA VAL A 12 -17.51 -4.41 10.43
C VAL A 12 -17.54 -2.88 10.51
N SER A 13 -18.59 -2.30 11.12
CA SER A 13 -18.67 -0.85 11.30
C SER A 13 -17.49 -0.33 12.12
N ASP A 14 -17.16 -1.00 13.23
CA ASP A 14 -16.03 -0.60 14.08
C ASP A 14 -14.69 -0.66 13.32
N MET A 15 -14.51 -1.65 12.45
CA MET A 15 -13.33 -1.75 11.59
C MET A 15 -13.25 -0.59 10.58
N ILE A 16 -14.36 -0.28 9.91
CA ILE A 16 -14.44 0.82 8.93
C ILE A 16 -14.16 2.16 9.59
N TYR A 17 -14.76 2.44 10.74
CA TYR A 17 -14.50 3.69 11.48
C TYR A 17 -13.04 3.81 11.91
N ARG A 18 -12.40 2.70 12.30
CA ARG A 18 -10.99 2.67 12.70
C ARG A 18 -10.05 2.95 11.52
N LEU A 19 -10.31 2.35 10.36
CA LEU A 19 -9.56 2.62 9.13
C LEU A 19 -9.75 4.07 8.67
N LEU A 20 -10.99 4.56 8.65
CA LEU A 20 -11.29 5.93 8.26
C LEU A 20 -10.62 6.94 9.19
N SER A 21 -10.66 6.70 10.50
CA SER A 21 -9.97 7.54 11.49
C SER A 21 -8.45 7.53 11.29
N MET A 22 -7.86 6.36 11.00
CA MET A 22 -6.44 6.23 10.72
C MET A 22 -6.03 6.98 9.45
N VAL A 23 -6.76 6.79 8.36
CA VAL A 23 -6.53 7.49 7.09
C VAL A 23 -6.67 9.00 7.26
N LEU A 24 -7.73 9.45 7.95
CA LEU A 24 -7.95 10.87 8.21
C LEU A 24 -6.83 11.48 9.06
N LYS A 25 -6.39 10.78 10.11
CA LYS A 25 -5.25 11.20 10.93
C LYS A 25 -3.97 11.34 10.11
N VAL A 26 -3.68 10.36 9.26
CA VAL A 26 -2.48 10.37 8.40
C VAL A 26 -2.58 11.50 7.37
N LEU A 27 -3.74 11.71 6.75
CA LEU A 27 -3.99 12.82 5.84
C LEU A 27 -3.76 14.17 6.51
N LEU A 28 -4.35 14.38 7.69
CA LEU A 28 -4.18 15.62 8.45
C LEU A 28 -2.73 15.82 8.88
N ALA A 29 -2.05 14.78 9.37
CA ALA A 29 -0.64 14.85 9.72
C ALA A 29 0.23 15.19 8.50
N SER A 30 -0.01 14.52 7.36
CA SER A 30 0.71 14.79 6.10
C SER A 30 0.44 16.22 5.59
N LEU A 31 -0.79 16.72 5.74
CA LEU A 31 -1.15 18.08 5.36
C LEU A 31 -0.44 19.10 6.25
N LEU A 32 -0.45 18.91 7.57
CA LEU A 32 0.26 19.77 8.51
C LEU A 32 1.77 19.78 8.23
N VAL A 33 2.36 18.61 7.95
CA VAL A 33 3.75 18.50 7.54
C VAL A 33 3.99 19.27 6.23
N GLY A 34 3.13 19.12 5.22
CA GLY A 34 3.23 19.85 3.97
C GLY A 34 3.15 21.37 4.13
N VAL A 35 2.24 21.85 4.98
CA VAL A 35 2.10 23.28 5.30
C VAL A 35 3.31 23.80 6.08
N ALA A 36 3.81 23.04 7.06
CA ALA A 36 4.99 23.41 7.82
C ALA A 36 6.24 23.47 6.93
N LEU A 37 6.42 22.53 6.00
CA LEU A 37 7.49 22.58 5.00
C LEU A 37 7.33 23.80 4.09
N SER A 38 6.12 24.08 3.62
CA SER A 38 5.84 25.27 2.81
C SER A 38 6.17 26.58 3.53
N SER A 39 6.02 26.65 4.86
CA SER A 39 6.39 27.84 5.65
C SER A 39 7.91 28.05 5.80
N LEU A 40 8.71 27.02 5.49
CA LEU A 40 10.18 27.09 5.47
C LEU A 40 10.72 27.39 4.05
N ASP A 41 9.89 27.90 3.14
CA ASP A 41 10.14 28.02 1.68
C ASP A 41 10.43 26.68 0.97
N ILE A 42 10.26 25.56 1.67
CA ILE A 42 10.36 24.20 1.14
C ILE A 42 9.03 23.83 0.49
N THR A 43 8.79 24.40 -0.69
CA THR A 43 7.62 24.05 -1.52
C THR A 43 7.90 22.74 -2.26
N ALA A 44 6.86 21.93 -2.54
CA ALA A 44 7.01 20.71 -3.33
C ALA A 44 7.74 20.97 -4.67
N ALA A 45 7.51 22.12 -5.30
CA ALA A 45 8.22 22.56 -6.50
C ALA A 45 9.72 22.77 -6.25
N ASN A 46 10.11 23.46 -5.18
CA ASN A 46 11.51 23.69 -4.80
C ASN A 46 12.20 22.38 -4.39
N VAL A 47 11.52 21.49 -3.66
CA VAL A 47 12.03 20.14 -3.37
C VAL A 47 12.27 19.40 -4.67
N LEU A 48 11.31 19.40 -5.60
CA LEU A 48 11.50 18.77 -6.90
C LEU A 48 12.65 19.42 -7.68
N GLU A 49 12.83 20.73 -7.61
CA GLU A 49 13.90 21.46 -8.31
C GLU A 49 15.28 21.21 -7.68
N ASP A 50 15.39 21.22 -6.35
CA ASP A 50 16.60 20.93 -5.57
C ASP A 50 17.03 19.46 -5.70
N PHE A 51 16.07 18.54 -5.75
CA PHE A 51 16.32 17.13 -6.11
C PHE A 51 16.52 16.93 -7.62
N GLY A 52 16.39 18.00 -8.42
CA GLY A 52 16.53 17.99 -9.87
C GLY A 52 15.52 17.08 -10.56
N LEU A 53 14.38 16.77 -9.93
CA LEU A 53 13.29 15.95 -10.45
C LEU A 53 12.53 16.70 -11.55
N THR A 54 13.19 16.91 -12.69
CA THR A 54 12.51 17.25 -13.93
C THR A 54 11.55 16.11 -14.33
N PRO A 55 10.48 16.37 -15.08
CA PRO A 55 9.57 15.32 -15.58
C PRO A 55 10.33 14.15 -16.22
N GLU A 56 11.35 14.45 -17.03
CA GLU A 56 12.30 13.48 -17.58
C GLU A 56 12.98 12.60 -16.54
N ARG A 57 13.44 13.17 -15.42
CA ARG A 57 14.15 12.42 -14.37
C ARG A 57 13.22 11.55 -13.54
N ILE A 58 11.99 11.98 -13.29
CA ILE A 58 10.96 11.14 -12.65
C ILE A 58 10.67 9.93 -13.54
N PHE A 59 10.46 10.14 -14.83
CA PHE A 59 10.24 9.05 -15.79
C PHE A 59 11.45 8.10 -15.86
N ASN A 60 12.66 8.63 -15.87
CA ASN A 60 13.89 7.82 -15.83
C ASN A 60 14.06 7.07 -14.50
N PHE A 61 13.64 7.64 -13.37
CA PHE A 61 13.63 6.94 -12.08
C PHE A 61 12.60 5.82 -12.06
N ALA A 62 11.38 6.06 -12.52
CA ALA A 62 10.35 5.05 -12.65
C ALA A 62 10.79 3.92 -13.57
N ARG A 63 11.37 4.25 -14.74
CA ARG A 63 11.91 3.25 -15.69
C ARG A 63 13.03 2.41 -15.07
N ARG A 64 13.97 3.04 -14.36
CA ARG A 64 15.04 2.33 -13.64
C ARG A 64 14.49 1.45 -12.51
N GLY A 65 13.50 1.96 -11.76
CA GLY A 65 12.79 1.21 -10.74
C GLY A 65 12.10 -0.02 -11.31
N ILE A 66 11.40 0.10 -12.44
CA ILE A 66 10.78 -1.02 -13.15
C ILE A 66 11.82 -1.99 -13.68
N GLN A 67 12.90 -1.49 -14.30
CA GLN A 67 13.99 -2.35 -14.81
C GLN A 67 14.70 -3.13 -13.69
N TRP A 68 14.78 -2.56 -12.49
CA TRP A 68 15.25 -3.28 -11.31
C TRP A 68 14.19 -4.24 -10.79
N ALA A 69 12.96 -3.80 -10.58
CA ALA A 69 11.91 -4.61 -9.94
C ALA A 69 11.49 -5.81 -10.80
N LEU A 70 11.35 -5.64 -12.10
CA LEU A 70 10.81 -6.65 -13.01
C LEU A 70 11.59 -8.00 -12.95
N PRO A 71 12.92 -8.06 -13.11
CA PRO A 71 13.66 -9.31 -12.98
C PRO A 71 13.57 -9.90 -11.58
N HIS A 72 13.55 -9.09 -10.52
CA HIS A 72 13.44 -9.57 -9.14
C HIS A 72 12.05 -10.17 -8.84
N ILE A 73 10.99 -9.54 -9.36
CA ILE A 73 9.62 -10.06 -9.26
C ILE A 73 9.52 -11.38 -10.02
N ILE A 74 10.08 -11.46 -11.24
CA ILE A 74 10.08 -12.70 -12.03
C ILE A 74 10.83 -13.81 -11.28
N LEU A 75 12.00 -13.50 -10.69
CA LEU A 75 12.76 -14.45 -9.86
C LEU A 75 11.94 -14.93 -8.65
N GLY A 76 11.28 -14.02 -7.94
CA GLY A 76 10.43 -14.38 -6.81
C GLY A 76 9.20 -15.20 -7.23
N ALA A 77 8.57 -14.84 -8.34
CA ALA A 77 7.43 -15.54 -8.92
C ALA A 77 7.82 -16.95 -9.37
N LEU A 78 9.01 -17.12 -9.97
CA LEU A 78 9.51 -18.42 -10.41
C LEU A 78 9.58 -19.45 -9.28
N ILE A 79 9.83 -19.00 -8.04
CA ILE A 79 9.87 -19.86 -6.85
C ILE A 79 8.49 -19.94 -6.19
N THR A 80 7.80 -18.81 -6.02
CA THR A 80 6.55 -18.73 -5.25
C THR A 80 5.39 -19.44 -5.95
N ILE A 81 5.27 -19.30 -7.28
CA ILE A 81 4.19 -19.88 -8.09
C ILE A 81 4.17 -21.42 -8.01
N PRO A 82 5.27 -22.16 -8.26
CA PRO A 82 5.25 -23.63 -8.21
C PRO A 82 5.00 -24.15 -6.80
N ILE A 83 5.54 -23.50 -5.76
CA ILE A 83 5.26 -23.89 -4.36
C ILE A 83 3.76 -23.78 -4.08
N TRP A 84 3.15 -22.67 -4.48
CA TRP A 84 1.71 -22.47 -4.31
C TRP A 84 0.89 -23.47 -5.12
N LEU A 85 1.30 -23.76 -6.36
CA LEU A 85 0.63 -24.74 -7.22
C LEU A 85 0.65 -26.14 -6.61
N VAL A 86 1.79 -26.58 -6.07
CA VAL A 86 1.92 -27.84 -5.35
C VAL A 86 1.01 -27.82 -4.11
N MET A 87 1.07 -26.78 -3.28
CA MET A 87 0.18 -26.67 -2.12
C MET A 87 -1.31 -26.71 -2.50
N TYR A 88 -1.68 -26.08 -3.62
CA TYR A 88 -3.06 -26.07 -4.11
C TYR A 88 -3.49 -27.45 -4.62
N LEU A 89 -2.62 -28.12 -5.38
CA LEU A 89 -2.91 -29.45 -5.93
C LEU A 89 -2.95 -30.54 -4.84
N PHE A 90 -2.08 -30.43 -3.84
CA PHE A 90 -2.03 -31.32 -2.68
C PHE A 90 -2.94 -30.88 -1.54
N ARG A 91 -3.75 -29.83 -1.70
CA ARG A 91 -4.79 -29.50 -0.74
C ARG A 91 -5.94 -30.48 -0.98
N PRO A 92 -6.10 -31.53 -0.14
CA PRO A 92 -7.24 -32.41 -0.30
C PRO A 92 -8.52 -31.58 -0.24
N PRO A 93 -9.51 -31.86 -1.10
CA PRO A 93 -10.82 -31.25 -0.95
C PRO A 93 -11.26 -31.54 0.47
N ARG A 94 -11.47 -30.48 1.26
CA ARG A 94 -12.16 -30.60 2.53
C ARG A 94 -13.57 -30.99 2.15
N GLY A 95 -13.81 -32.30 2.09
CA GLY A 95 -15.14 -32.87 1.99
C GLY A 95 -15.89 -32.48 3.25
N ASP A 96 -16.84 -31.58 3.05
CA ASP A 96 -18.06 -31.46 3.80
C ASP A 96 -18.79 -32.81 3.91
#